data_AF-A0A3B0XSU2-F1
#
_entry.id   AF-A0A3B0XSU2-F1
#
_cell.length_a   1.000
_cell.length_b   1.000
_cell.length_c   1.000
_cell.angle_alpha   90.00
_cell.angle_beta   90.00
_cell.angle_gamma   90.00
#
_symmetry.space_group_name_H-M   'P 1'
#
loop_
_entity.id
_entity.type
_entity.pdbx_description
1 polymer ?
#
loop_
_entity_poly.entity_id
_entity_poly.type
_entity_poly.pdbx_seq_one_letter_code
_entity_poly.pdbx_strand_id
1 'polypeptide(L)'
;GDQLNLVCDDVKFEYRIYKNNVLNECVQYLLARKEGEGRRAVYVTDINVPLKILKVAMKNEIQISHFLKFKRKFEHRINKLLDG
;
A
#
# COMPACT_ATOMS: atom_id res chain seq x y z
N GLY A 1 -15.85 3.64 -1.17
CA GLY A 1 -14.42 3.33 -1.38
C GLY A 1 -13.83 2.81 -0.09
N ASP A 2 -12.84 1.93 -0.15
CA ASP A 2 -12.14 1.47 1.04
C ASP A 2 -11.29 2.59 1.64
N GLN A 3 -11.32 2.73 2.97
CA GLN A 3 -10.56 3.73 3.71
C GLN A 3 -9.10 3.28 3.82
N LEU A 4 -8.27 3.70 2.87
CA LEU A 4 -6.83 3.40 2.83
C LEU A 4 -6.06 4.43 3.66
N ASN A 5 -5.19 3.96 4.55
CA ASN A 5 -4.17 4.80 5.19
C ASN A 5 -2.81 4.17 4.94
N LEU A 6 -1.78 4.98 4.71
CA LEU A 6 -0.41 4.52 4.47
C LEU A 6 0.56 5.26 5.39
N VAL A 7 1.65 4.59 5.74
CA VAL A 7 2.84 5.20 6.33
C VAL A 7 4.03 4.79 5.47
N CYS A 8 4.84 5.76 5.06
CA CYS A 8 6.04 5.55 4.27
C CYS A 8 7.10 6.52 4.77
N ASP A 9 8.27 6.02 5.16
CA ASP A 9 9.37 6.81 5.74
C ASP A 9 8.89 7.77 6.85
N ASP A 10 8.10 7.24 7.79
CA ASP A 10 7.44 7.97 8.88
C ASP A 10 6.41 9.05 8.46
N VAL A 11 6.18 9.24 7.16
CA VAL A 11 5.14 10.13 6.63
C VAL A 11 3.81 9.40 6.49
N LYS A 12 2.75 10.01 7.03
CA LYS A 12 1.40 9.46 7.04
C LYS A 12 0.54 10.02 5.92
N PHE A 13 -0.12 9.14 5.18
CA PHE A 13 -1.10 9.48 4.14
C PHE A 13 -2.45 8.92 4.57
N GLU A 14 -3.29 9.78 5.14
CA GLU A 14 -4.56 9.36 5.74
C GLU A 14 -5.75 9.62 4.82
N TYR A 15 -6.69 8.67 4.76
CA TYR A 15 -7.95 8.79 4.03
C TYR A 15 -8.74 10.03 4.46
N ARG A 16 -8.66 10.42 5.73
CA ARG A 16 -9.39 11.60 6.24
C ARG A 16 -8.98 12.88 5.50
N ILE A 17 -7.69 12.99 5.15
CA ILE A 17 -7.08 14.14 4.48
C ILE A 17 -7.19 13.98 2.96
N TYR A 18 -6.69 12.87 2.42
CA TYR A 18 -6.50 12.70 0.97
C TYR A 18 -7.63 11.90 0.29
N LYS A 19 -8.60 11.38 1.04
CA LYS A 19 -9.71 10.57 0.53
C LYS A 19 -9.19 9.43 -0.36
N ASN A 20 -9.64 9.36 -1.60
CA ASN A 20 -9.24 8.31 -2.55
C ASN A 20 -7.84 8.55 -3.16
N ASN A 21 -7.19 9.69 -2.88
CA ASN A 21 -5.88 10.06 -3.43
C ASN A 21 -4.70 9.59 -2.59
N VAL A 22 -4.92 8.98 -1.42
CA VAL A 22 -3.85 8.51 -0.50
C VAL A 22 -2.71 7.78 -1.23
N LEU A 23 -3.03 6.89 -2.16
CA LEU A 23 -2.02 6.16 -2.92
C LEU A 23 -1.23 7.06 -3.87
N ASN A 24 -1.92 7.97 -4.58
CA ASN A 24 -1.28 8.87 -5.53
C ASN A 24 -0.33 9.81 -4.81
N GLU A 25 -0.74 10.37 -3.67
CA GLU A 25 0.09 11.26 -2.85
C GLU A 25 1.35 10.55 -2.32
N CYS A 26 1.19 9.31 -1.85
CA CYS A 26 2.33 8.48 -1.44
C CYS A 26 3.29 8.19 -2.61
N VAL A 27 2.76 7.90 -3.80
CA VAL A 27 3.58 7.71 -5.01
C VAL A 27 4.30 9.00 -5.40
N GLN A 28 3.63 10.15 -5.38
CA GLN A 28 4.26 11.45 -5.69
C GLN A 28 5.38 11.78 -4.70
N TYR A 29 5.15 11.53 -3.40
CA TYR A 29 6.18 11.63 -2.38
C TYR A 29 7.41 10.77 -2.68
N LEU A 30 7.19 9.51 -3.06
CA LEU A 30 8.27 8.59 -3.43
C LEU A 30 9.00 9.01 -4.71
N LEU A 31 8.28 9.52 -5.72
CA LEU A 31 8.86 10.03 -6.97
C LEU A 31 9.73 11.27 -6.73
N ALA A 32 9.28 12.21 -5.90
CA ALA A 32 10.06 13.39 -5.55
C ALA A 32 11.40 13.05 -4.86
N ARG A 33 11.47 11.89 -4.18
CA ARG A 33 12.67 11.40 -3.51
C ARG A 33 13.58 10.54 -4.40
N LYS A 34 13.19 10.28 -5.66
CA LYS A 34 13.99 9.47 -6.61
C LYS A 34 15.18 10.22 -7.22
N GLU A 35 15.38 11.51 -6.96
CA GLU A 35 16.55 12.23 -7.48
C GLU A 35 17.86 11.62 -6.92
N GLY A 36 18.54 10.82 -7.74
CA GLY A 36 19.92 10.39 -7.52
C GLY A 36 20.17 8.90 -7.25
N GLU A 37 19.16 8.10 -6.85
CA GLU A 37 19.42 6.74 -6.30
C GLU A 37 18.93 5.56 -7.16
N GLY A 38 18.53 5.80 -8.41
CA GLY A 38 18.10 4.74 -9.33
C GLY A 38 16.78 4.05 -8.90
N ARG A 39 16.47 2.90 -9.51
CA ARG A 39 15.18 2.23 -9.31
C ARG A 39 15.13 1.54 -7.93
N ARG A 40 14.38 2.12 -6.99
CA ARG A 40 14.07 1.49 -5.70
C ARG A 40 12.73 0.76 -5.74
N ALA A 41 12.76 -0.54 -5.43
CA ALA A 41 11.55 -1.31 -5.19
C ALA A 41 10.94 -0.92 -3.84
N VAL A 42 9.63 -0.70 -3.81
CA VAL A 42 8.87 -0.44 -2.59
C VAL A 42 8.28 -1.73 -2.06
N TYR A 43 8.47 -1.94 -0.75
CA TYR A 43 7.97 -3.09 -0.02
C TYR A 43 7.07 -2.66 1.14
N VAL A 44 6.03 -3.44 1.41
CA VAL A 44 5.14 -3.26 2.55
C VAL A 44 5.68 -4.05 3.73
N THR A 45 5.91 -3.37 4.85
CA THR A 45 6.37 -3.99 6.10
C THR A 45 5.19 -4.40 6.99
N ASP A 46 4.13 -3.58 7.01
CA ASP A 46 3.01 -3.73 7.93
C ASP A 46 1.68 -3.65 7.18
N ILE A 47 0.75 -4.55 7.54
CA ILE A 47 -0.55 -4.65 6.88
C ILE A 47 -1.63 -4.76 7.95
N ASN A 48 -2.59 -3.83 7.91
CA ASN A 48 -3.85 -3.96 8.61
C ASN A 48 -4.99 -3.87 7.60
N VAL A 49 -5.69 -4.98 7.37
CA VAL A 49 -6.73 -5.10 6.34
C VAL A 49 -8.01 -5.71 6.92
N PRO A 50 -9.18 -5.13 6.62
CA PRO A 50 -10.47 -5.73 6.95
C PRO A 50 -10.66 -7.11 6.30
N LEU A 51 -11.34 -8.03 6.98
CA LEU A 51 -11.64 -9.39 6.48
C LEU A 51 -12.32 -9.40 5.11
N LYS A 52 -13.21 -8.42 4.86
CA LYS A 52 -13.89 -8.24 3.56
C LYS A 52 -12.90 -8.09 2.39
N ILE A 53 -11.73 -7.47 2.60
CA ILE A 53 -10.70 -7.30 1.58
C ILE A 53 -9.99 -8.64 1.32
N LEU A 54 -9.81 -9.44 2.37
CA LEU A 54 -9.23 -10.78 2.28
C LEU A 54 -10.20 -11.84 1.75
N LYS A 55 -11.49 -11.49 1.54
CA LYS A 55 -12.57 -12.40 1.10
C LYS A 55 -12.77 -13.60 2.04
N VAL A 56 -12.59 -13.38 3.34
CA VAL A 56 -12.85 -14.37 4.39
C VAL A 56 -14.02 -13.91 5.25
N ALA A 57 -14.83 -14.85 5.73
CA ALA A 57 -16.00 -14.55 6.56
C ALA A 57 -15.59 -14.41 8.02
N MET A 58 -14.67 -15.26 8.48
CA MET A 58 -14.26 -15.33 9.88
C MET A 58 -12.75 -15.22 10.05
N LYS A 59 -12.30 -14.74 11.23
CA LYS A 59 -10.86 -14.55 11.50
C LYS A 59 -10.06 -15.85 11.50
N ASN A 60 -10.68 -16.96 11.91
CA ASN A 60 -10.05 -18.29 11.93
C ASN A 60 -9.82 -18.87 10.52
N GLU A 61 -10.42 -18.29 9.48
CA GLU A 61 -10.18 -18.66 8.08
C GLU A 61 -8.98 -17.92 7.49
N ILE A 62 -8.39 -16.96 8.22
CA ILE A 62 -7.23 -16.21 7.76
C ILE A 62 -6.00 -17.11 7.73
N GLN A 63 -5.58 -17.42 6.52
CA GLN A 63 -4.26 -18.00 6.23
C GLN A 63 -3.23 -16.92 5.87
N ILE A 64 -1.95 -17.22 6.12
CA ILE A 64 -0.79 -16.39 5.72
C ILE A 64 -0.84 -16.06 4.21
N SER A 65 -1.31 -17.00 3.39
CA SER A 65 -1.45 -16.83 1.94
C SER A 65 -2.32 -15.63 1.53
N HIS A 66 -3.32 -15.25 2.34
CA HIS A 66 -4.17 -14.09 2.08
C HIS A 66 -3.39 -12.77 2.19
N PHE A 67 -2.59 -12.63 3.25
CA PHE A 67 -1.73 -11.47 3.45
C PHE A 67 -0.63 -11.40 2.40
N LEU A 68 0.01 -12.52 2.06
CA LEU A 68 1.04 -12.56 1.02
C LEU A 68 0.50 -12.17 -0.35
N LYS A 69 -0.72 -12.63 -0.71
CA LYS A 69 -1.39 -12.24 -1.96
C LYS A 69 -1.75 -10.76 -1.96
N PHE A 70 -2.28 -10.24 -0.85
CA PHE A 70 -2.58 -8.81 -0.71
C PHE A 70 -1.32 -7.96 -0.84
N LYS A 71 -0.27 -8.30 -0.07
CA LYS A 71 1.04 -7.65 -0.09
C LYS A 71 1.60 -7.56 -1.50
N ARG A 72 1.73 -8.70 -2.18
CA ARG A 72 2.25 -8.77 -3.56
C ARG A 72 1.45 -7.90 -4.53
N LYS A 73 0.11 -7.95 -4.46
CA LYS A 73 -0.75 -7.15 -5.34
C LYS A 73 -0.57 -5.64 -5.08
N PHE A 74 -0.48 -5.26 -3.81
CA PHE A 74 -0.32 -3.86 -3.42
C PHE A 74 1.05 -3.31 -3.81
N GLU A 75 2.12 -4.05 -3.52
CA GLU A 75 3.50 -3.71 -3.92
C GLU A 75 3.63 -3.61 -5.43
N HIS A 76 3.07 -4.56 -6.17
CA HIS A 76 3.09 -4.51 -7.63
C HIS A 76 2.39 -3.25 -8.17
N ARG A 77 1.26 -2.86 -7.57
CA ARG A 77 0.55 -1.64 -7.97
C ARG A 77 1.38 -0.37 -7.72
N ILE A 78 2.03 -0.25 -6.57
CA ILE A 78 2.90 0.89 -6.26
C ILE A 78 4.08 0.94 -7.23
N ASN A 79 4.81 -0.17 -7.36
CA ASN A 79 5.99 -0.23 -8.22
C ASN A 79 5.63 0.10 -9.67
N LYS A 80 4.50 -0.40 -10.18
CA LYS A 80 4.00 -0.04 -11.52
C LYS A 80 3.74 1.47 -11.65
N LEU A 81 3.13 2.11 -10.67
CA LEU A 81 2.90 3.56 -10.69
C LEU A 81 4.20 4.37 -10.61
N LEU A 82 5.23 3.82 -9.99
CA LEU A 82 6.55 4.45 -9.89
C LEU A 82 7.39 4.30 -11.18
N ASP A 83 7.02 3.37 -12.06
CA ASP A 83 7.75 3.06 -13.29
C ASP A 83 7.21 3.82 -14.52
N GLY A 84 6.03 4.44 -14.42
CA GLY A 84 5.37 5.16 -15.53
C GLY A 84 4.43 4.27 -16.32
#